data_AF-A0A968M778-F1
#
_entry.id   AF-A0A968M778-F1
#
_cell.length_a   1.000
_cell.length_b   1.000
_cell.length_c   1.000
_cell.angle_alpha   90.00
_cell.angle_beta   90.00
_cell.angle_gamma   90.00
#
_symmetry.space_group_name_H-M   'P 1'
#
loop_
_entity.id
_entity.type
_entity.pdbx_description
1 polymer ?
#
loop_
_entity_poly.entity_id
_entity_poly.type
_entity_poly.pdbx_seq_one_letter_code
_entity_poly.pdbx_strand_id
1 'polypeptide(L)' 'MESSSSKDPARLDTKYREVTHRIMVGDICRYRGPKGTMNVTCWGRDLKVLSINDQVATVTTEKWLHPHEIEIRHLRKVN' A
#
# COMPACT_ATOMS: atom_id res chain seq x y z
N MET A 1 11.26 9.11 -41.91
CA MET A 1 11.24 7.92 -41.03
C MET A 1 10.61 8.37 -39.72
N GLU A 2 9.31 8.19 -39.58
CA GLU A 2 8.57 8.43 -38.35
C GLU A 2 8.60 7.16 -37.49
N SER A 3 8.80 7.32 -36.17
CA SER A 3 8.04 6.62 -35.12
C SER A 3 8.49 7.12 -33.74
N SER A 4 7.71 8.04 -33.20
CA SER A 4 7.69 8.43 -31.78
C SER A 4 7.29 7.23 -30.91
N SER A 5 7.87 7.11 -29.72
CA SER A 5 7.23 6.38 -28.62
C SER A 5 7.72 6.89 -27.27
N SER A 6 7.24 8.07 -26.89
CA SER A 6 7.20 8.50 -25.48
C SER A 6 6.18 7.63 -24.77
N LYS A 7 6.65 6.74 -23.89
CA LYS A 7 5.78 6.01 -22.96
C LYS A 7 5.38 6.96 -21.85
N ASP A 8 4.31 7.70 -22.06
CA ASP A 8 3.50 8.28 -21.00
C ASP A 8 2.70 7.16 -20.33
N PRO A 9 2.98 6.75 -19.07
CA PRO A 9 2.05 5.91 -18.36
C PRO A 9 0.83 6.76 -18.00
N ALA A 10 -0.22 6.56 -18.79
CA ALA A 10 -1.61 6.53 -18.41
C ALA A 10 -1.98 7.37 -17.17
N ARG A 11 -2.49 8.56 -17.48
CA ARG A 11 -3.49 9.32 -16.73
C ARG A 11 -4.63 8.39 -16.26
N LEU A 12 -4.44 7.70 -15.13
CA LEU A 12 -5.45 6.81 -14.56
C LEU A 12 -6.46 7.63 -13.75
N ASP A 13 -7.58 7.88 -14.42
CA ASP A 13 -8.95 8.03 -13.93
C ASP A 13 -9.15 8.60 -12.51
N THR A 14 -9.51 9.87 -12.51
CA THR A 14 -9.92 10.70 -11.38
C THR A 14 -11.31 10.31 -10.84
N LYS A 15 -11.54 9.05 -10.43
CA LYS A 15 -12.85 8.60 -9.91
C LYS A 15 -12.86 7.51 -8.84
N TYR A 16 -11.78 7.24 -8.11
CA TYR A 16 -11.86 6.46 -6.86
C TYR A 16 -12.17 7.37 -5.67
N ARG A 17 -13.41 7.85 -5.64
CA ARG A 17 -13.99 8.65 -4.56
C ARG A 17 -14.39 7.72 -3.40
N GLU A 18 -13.87 8.03 -2.22
CA GLU A 18 -14.37 7.65 -0.90
C GLU A 18 -14.40 6.14 -0.57
N VAL A 19 -13.31 5.63 0.02
CA VAL A 19 -13.23 5.10 1.40
C VAL A 19 -11.78 4.68 1.61
N THR A 20 -10.91 5.63 1.93
CA THR A 20 -9.59 5.29 2.48
C THR A 20 -9.51 5.94 3.85
N HIS A 21 -9.54 5.08 4.87
CA HIS A 21 -8.96 5.39 6.17
C HIS A 21 -7.72 6.26 5.94
N ARG A 22 -7.63 7.41 6.62
CA ARG A 22 -6.58 8.43 6.49
C ARG A 22 -5.17 7.87 6.78
N ILE A 23 -4.72 6.97 5.92
CA ILE A 23 -3.41 6.33 5.93
C ILE A 23 -2.61 7.10 4.91
N MET A 24 -1.52 7.68 5.37
CA MET A 24 -0.61 8.48 4.57
C MET A 24 0.75 7.80 4.49
N VAL A 25 1.55 8.21 3.50
CA VAL A 25 2.95 7.81 3.44
C VAL A 25 3.65 8.26 4.73
N GLY A 26 4.40 7.35 5.34
CA GLY A 26 5.07 7.57 6.62
C GLY A 26 4.26 7.12 7.84
N ASP A 27 2.96 6.86 7.70
CA ASP A 27 2.14 6.37 8.82
C ASP A 27 2.55 4.97 9.25
N ILE A 28 2.33 4.69 10.53
CA ILE A 28 2.47 3.36 11.12
C ILE A 28 1.09 2.72 11.19
N CYS A 29 0.97 1.52 10.64
CA CYS A 29 -0.27 0.77 10.53
C CYS A 29 -0.07 -0.68 11.02
N ARG A 30 -1.17 -1.36 11.34
CA ARG A 30 -1.21 -2.81 11.58
C ARG A 30 -2.09 -3.49 10.57
N TYR A 31 -1.68 -4.69 10.17
CA TYR A 31 -2.50 -5.56 9.36
C TYR A 31 -3.70 -6.09 10.17
N ARG A 32 -4.89 -5.94 9.59
CA ARG A 32 -6.18 -6.39 10.10
C ARG A 32 -7.00 -7.10 9.00
N GLY A 33 -6.35 -7.51 7.92
CA GLY A 33 -6.97 -8.26 6.83
C GLY A 33 -7.28 -9.71 7.19
N PRO A 34 -7.74 -10.51 6.21
CA PRO A 34 -8.07 -11.91 6.41
C PRO A 34 -6.88 -12.72 6.95
N LYS A 35 -7.18 -13.78 7.71
CA LYS A 35 -6.19 -14.73 8.19
C LYS A 35 -5.59 -15.46 6.99
N GLY A 36 -4.26 -15.54 6.94
CA GLY A 36 -3.51 -16.17 5.85
C GLY A 36 -2.02 -15.85 5.95
N THR A 37 -1.28 -16.08 4.88
CA THR A 37 0.18 -15.85 4.83
C THR A 37 0.54 -14.42 5.23
N MET A 38 -0.18 -13.42 4.72
CA MET A 38 0.06 -12.02 5.07
C MET A 38 -0.22 -11.72 6.55
N ASN A 39 -1.20 -12.39 7.16
CA ASN A 39 -1.44 -12.26 8.60
C ASN A 39 -0.24 -12.79 9.39
N VAL A 40 0.30 -13.96 9.05
CA VAL A 40 1.48 -14.52 9.73
C VAL A 40 2.70 -13.60 9.56
N THR A 41 2.91 -13.07 8.36
CA THR A 41 4.02 -12.17 8.06
C THR A 41 3.91 -10.82 8.79
N CYS A 42 2.68 -10.34 9.00
CA CYS A 42 2.37 -9.05 9.66
C CYS A 42 1.99 -9.16 11.14
N TRP A 43 1.88 -10.36 11.71
CA TRP A 43 1.17 -10.56 12.98
C TRP A 43 1.84 -9.80 14.13
N GLY A 44 1.09 -8.87 14.74
CA GLY A 44 1.56 -8.06 15.86
C GLY A 44 2.67 -7.06 15.51
N ARG A 45 2.93 -6.81 14.21
CA ARG A 45 3.98 -5.90 13.77
C ARG A 45 3.40 -4.55 13.34
N ASP A 46 4.15 -3.51 13.67
CA ASP A 46 3.93 -2.17 13.17
C ASP A 46 4.54 -2.06 11.77
N LEU A 47 3.71 -1.69 10.81
CA LEU A 47 3.99 -1.61 9.39
C LEU A 47 4.07 -0.13 9.00
N LYS A 48 5.22 0.31 8.52
CA LYS A 48 5.42 1.67 8.01
C LYS A 48 5.03 1.74 6.54
N VAL A 49 4.18 2.70 6.20
CA VAL A 49 3.78 2.95 4.82
C VAL A 49 4.89 3.71 4.09
N LEU A 50 5.40 3.13 3.00
CA LEU A 50 6.43 3.73 2.15
C LEU A 50 5.84 4.46 0.94
N SER A 51 4.81 3.88 0.33
CA SER A 51 4.08 4.48 -0.77
C SER A 51 2.65 3.96 -0.81
N ILE A 52 1.78 4.71 -1.48
CA ILE A 52 0.38 4.34 -1.69
C ILE A 52 0.12 4.49 -3.18
N ASN A 53 -0.43 3.43 -3.78
CA ASN A 53 -0.88 3.40 -5.15
C ASN A 53 -2.34 2.94 -5.18
N ASP A 54 -3.24 3.89 -5.46
CA ASP A 54 -4.68 3.66 -5.47
C ASP A 54 -5.19 3.01 -4.16
N GLN A 55 -5.53 1.71 -4.19
CA GLN A 55 -6.01 0.95 -3.04
C GLN A 55 -4.95 0.09 -2.35
N VAL A 56 -3.70 0.15 -2.79
CA VAL A 56 -2.59 -0.67 -2.30
C VAL A 56 -1.55 0.22 -1.65
N ALA A 57 -1.15 -0.13 -0.43
CA ALA A 57 -0.05 0.49 0.28
C ALA A 57 1.16 -0.45 0.27
N THR A 58 2.30 0.08 -0.13
CA THR A 58 3.58 -0.59 0.06
C THR A 58 4.04 -0.32 1.47
N VAL A 59 4.16 -1.37 2.27
CA VAL A 59 4.52 -1.29 3.68
C VAL A 59 5.77 -2.08 3.98
N THR A 60 6.49 -1.67 5.02
CA THR A 60 7.68 -2.37 5.51
C THR A 60 7.68 -2.44 7.03
N THR A 61 8.49 -3.31 7.59
CA THR A 61 8.78 -3.39 9.03
C THR A 61 10.23 -3.80 9.19
N GLU A 62 10.83 -3.50 10.34
CA GLU A 62 12.27 -3.74 10.61
C GLU A 62 12.69 -5.22 10.44
N LYS A 63 11.73 -6.13 10.56
CA LYS A 63 11.94 -7.58 10.44
C LYS A 63 11.75 -8.13 9.03
N TRP A 64 11.43 -7.31 8.04
CA TRP A 64 11.29 -7.75 6.65
C TRP A 64 12.52 -7.33 5.85
N LEU A 65 13.04 -8.23 5.02
CA LEU A 65 14.09 -7.90 4.05
C LEU A 65 13.57 -7.02 2.90
N HIS A 66 12.28 -7.16 2.57
CA HIS A 66 11.65 -6.49 1.44
C HIS A 66 10.30 -5.88 1.85
N PRO A 67 9.92 -4.73 1.26
CA PRO A 67 8.60 -4.19 1.45
C PRO A 67 7.55 -5.09 0.77
N HIS A 68 6.32 -5.07 1.29
CA HIS A 68 5.20 -5.82 0.76
C HIS A 68 4.04 -4.90 0.42
N GLU A 69 3.32 -5.25 -0.63
CA GLU A 69 2.10 -4.57 -1.05
C GLU A 69 0.90 -5.15 -0.31
N ILE A 70 0.14 -4.28 0.36
CA ILE A 70 -1.05 -4.65 1.13
C ILE A 70 -2.17 -3.68 0.80
N GLU A 71 -3.37 -4.20 0.55
CA GLU A 71 -4.53 -3.35 0.35
C GLU A 71 -4.82 -2.48 1.58
N ILE A 72 -5.06 -1.18 1.36
CA ILE A 72 -5.31 -0.19 2.42
C ILE A 72 -6.50 -0.59 3.29
N ARG A 73 -7.51 -1.27 2.70
CA ARG A 73 -8.67 -1.82 3.42
C ARG A 73 -8.29 -2.79 4.55
N HIS A 74 -7.13 -3.44 4.44
CA HIS A 74 -6.59 -4.39 5.41
C HIS A 74 -5.63 -3.73 6.41
N LEU A 75 -5.36 -2.43 6.29
CA LEU A 75 -4.49 -1.70 7.18
C LEU A 75 -5.30 -0.84 8.15
N ARG A 76 -4.80 -0.74 9.38
CA ARG A 76 -5.32 0.17 10.41
C ARG A 76 -4.21 0.99 11.00
N LYS A 77 -4.31 2.31 10.88
CA LYS A 77 -3.38 3.26 11.49
C LYS A 77 -3.29 3.02 13.00
N VAL A 78 -2.07 2.94 13.51
CA VAL A 78 -1.76 2.91 14.94
C VAL A 78 -1.38 4.34 15.30
N ASN A 79 -2.07 4.90 16.29
CA ASN A 79 -1.94 6.30 16.70
C ASN A 79 -0.97 6.44 17.85
#